data_AF-F6H053-F1
#
_entry.id   AF-F6H053-F1
#
_cell.length_a   1.000
_cell.length_b   1.000
_cell.length_c   1.000
_cell.angle_alpha   90.00
_cell.angle_beta   90.00
_cell.angle_gamma   90.00
#
_symmetry.space_group_name_H-M   'P 1'
#
loop_
_entity.id
_entity.type
_entity.pdbx_description
1 polymer ?
#
loop_
_entity_poly.entity_id
_entity_poly.type
_entity_poly.pdbx_seq_one_letter_code
_entity_poly.pdbx_strand_id
1 'polypeptide(L)'
;MQGIGRATRSCQETLKLAILQHCHGRSTAGRKNVFSRHECVTTSNPTMEQKGLENTTVAEVLMTKGEEKSGSWLWCRTNDTVYDAAKHMAENNIGSLVVLKPGEPKHIAGIFTERDYMRKIIAHGRSSKDTKVGEIMTDENKLVTVSSDTNILQAMQLLTGKLLQ
;
A
#
# COMPACT_ATOMS: atom_id res chain seq x y z
N MET A 1 5.63 47.37 39.76
CA MET A 1 5.82 46.95 38.35
C MET A 1 5.58 45.46 38.27
N GLN A 2 4.39 45.08 37.80
CA GLN A 2 3.90 43.70 37.75
C GLN A 2 4.28 43.05 36.42
N GLY A 3 4.59 41.75 36.48
CA GLY A 3 4.07 40.77 35.52
C GLY A 3 4.93 40.45 34.31
N ILE A 4 5.75 39.39 34.41
CA ILE A 4 6.00 38.45 33.30
C ILE A 4 6.29 37.08 33.93
N GLY A 5 5.32 36.17 33.93
CA GLY A 5 5.54 34.82 34.47
C GLY A 5 4.24 34.10 34.83
N ARG A 6 3.42 33.77 33.83
CA ARG A 6 2.33 32.78 33.89
C ARG A 6 1.64 32.71 32.51
N ALA A 7 2.23 31.96 31.57
CA ALA A 7 1.59 31.71 30.27
C ALA A 7 1.97 30.35 29.65
N THR A 8 2.24 29.32 30.45
CA THR A 8 2.56 27.97 29.93
C THR A 8 1.84 26.83 30.64
N ARG A 9 0.77 27.10 31.40
CA ARG A 9 0.02 26.04 32.10
C ARG A 9 -1.46 25.92 31.75
N SER A 10 -1.91 26.55 30.65
CA SER A 10 -3.35 26.56 30.27
C SER A 10 -3.70 25.75 29.01
N CYS A 11 -2.74 25.17 28.29
CA CYS A 11 -3.02 24.45 27.04
C CYS A 11 -2.99 22.91 27.19
N GLN A 12 -2.62 22.38 28.36
CA GLN A 12 -2.55 20.93 28.59
C GLN A 12 -3.82 20.32 29.23
N GLU A 13 -4.76 21.11 29.76
CA GLU A 13 -5.96 20.55 30.40
C GLU A 13 -7.19 20.43 29.49
N THR A 14 -7.29 21.19 28.41
CA THR A 14 -8.49 21.15 27.54
C THR A 14 -8.53 19.92 26.62
N LEU A 15 -7.40 19.22 26.42
CA LEU A 15 -7.31 18.08 25.49
C LEU A 15 -7.49 16.71 26.15
N LYS A 16 -7.47 16.61 27.49
CA LYS A 16 -7.74 15.35 28.21
C LYS A 16 -9.23 15.03 28.35
N LEU A 17 -10.12 16.01 28.19
CA LEU A 17 -11.57 15.80 28.33
C LEU A 17 -12.26 15.28 27.06
N ALA A 18 -11.64 15.41 25.88
CA ALA A 18 -12.24 14.95 24.62
C ALA A 18 -12.04 13.44 24.33
N ILE A 19 -11.14 12.75 25.06
CA ILE A 19 -10.80 11.33 24.80
C ILE A 19 -11.57 10.37 25.73
N LEU A 20 -12.36 10.89 26.69
CA LEU A 20 -13.02 10.09 27.72
C LEU A 20 -14.52 9.84 27.49
N GLN A 21 -15.01 9.96 26.24
CA GLN A 21 -16.44 9.73 25.92
C GLN A 21 -16.77 8.47 25.12
N HIS A 22 -15.81 7.63 24.70
CA HIS A 22 -16.14 6.47 23.86
C HIS A 22 -15.65 5.09 24.31
N CYS A 23 -15.20 4.94 25.55
CA CYS A 23 -14.93 3.62 26.12
C CYS A 23 -15.66 3.46 27.45
N HIS A 24 -16.89 2.95 27.43
CA HIS A 24 -17.48 2.18 28.54
C HIS A 24 -18.52 1.21 27.98
N GLY A 25 -18.14 -0.07 27.95
CA GLY A 25 -19.09 -1.16 27.83
C GLY A 25 -19.97 -1.25 29.08
N ARG A 26 -21.18 -1.80 28.92
CA ARG A 26 -21.92 -2.38 30.04
C ARG A 26 -22.64 -3.64 29.59
N SER A 27 -22.53 -4.63 30.47
CA SER A 27 -22.87 -6.03 30.31
C SER A 27 -24.31 -6.34 30.74
N THR A 28 -24.73 -7.54 30.32
CA THR A 28 -25.73 -8.46 30.91
C THR A 28 -27.17 -8.48 30.39
N ALA A 29 -27.60 -9.74 30.15
CA ALA A 29 -28.94 -10.32 30.24
C ALA A 29 -29.67 -10.71 28.94
N GLY A 30 -29.67 -12.04 28.67
CA GLY A 30 -30.92 -12.77 28.50
C GLY A 30 -31.45 -13.06 27.09
N ARG A 31 -31.16 -14.28 26.61
CA ARG A 31 -32.13 -15.25 26.06
C ARG A 31 -32.89 -14.85 24.78
N LYS A 32 -32.55 -15.50 23.66
CA LYS A 32 -33.31 -16.58 22.97
C LYS A 32 -32.87 -16.69 21.50
N ASN A 33 -32.72 -17.95 21.06
CA ASN A 33 -32.54 -18.38 19.67
C ASN A 33 -33.40 -17.60 18.67
N VAL A 34 -32.78 -17.13 17.58
CA VAL A 34 -33.32 -17.31 16.22
C VAL A 34 -32.13 -17.50 15.27
N PHE A 35 -31.93 -18.75 14.87
CA PHE A 35 -31.21 -19.10 13.64
C PHE A 35 -32.07 -18.56 12.49
N SER A 36 -31.68 -17.47 11.85
CA SER A 36 -32.28 -17.07 10.57
C SER A 36 -31.29 -17.43 9.46
N ARG A 37 -31.51 -18.62 8.90
CA ARG A 37 -31.04 -18.95 7.55
C ARG A 37 -31.66 -17.91 6.61
N HIS A 38 -30.85 -17.01 6.10
CA HIS A 38 -31.23 -16.32 4.88
C HIS A 38 -30.85 -17.23 3.71
N GLU A 39 -31.77 -18.12 3.36
CA GLU A 39 -31.86 -18.68 2.01
C GLU A 39 -32.04 -17.51 1.05
N CYS A 40 -30.97 -17.18 0.31
CA CYS A 40 -31.11 -16.31 -0.84
C CYS A 40 -31.69 -17.15 -1.97
N VAL A 41 -32.99 -17.00 -2.17
CA VAL A 41 -33.78 -17.55 -3.27
C VAL A 41 -33.18 -17.09 -4.60
N THR A 42 -32.91 -18.04 -5.48
CA THR A 42 -32.50 -17.82 -6.87
C THR A 42 -33.64 -17.18 -7.65
N THR A 43 -33.59 -15.87 -7.86
CA THR A 43 -34.35 -15.20 -8.91
C THR A 43 -33.50 -15.17 -10.19
N SER A 44 -33.91 -15.99 -11.15
CA SER A 44 -33.38 -16.04 -12.51
C SER A 44 -33.65 -14.74 -13.27
N ASN A 45 -32.61 -14.13 -13.87
CA ASN A 45 -32.54 -13.36 -15.15
C ASN A 45 -31.46 -12.24 -15.08
N PRO A 46 -30.82 -11.80 -16.19
CA PRO A 46 -30.36 -12.51 -17.39
C PRO A 46 -28.89 -12.97 -17.22
N THR A 47 -28.40 -13.85 -18.08
CA THR A 47 -27.01 -14.35 -18.05
C THR A 47 -26.01 -13.22 -18.30
N MET A 48 -25.62 -12.51 -17.25
CA MET A 48 -24.28 -11.93 -17.18
C MET A 48 -23.35 -13.09 -16.89
N GLU A 49 -22.58 -13.50 -17.89
CA GLU A 49 -21.47 -14.41 -17.64
C GLU A 49 -20.48 -13.70 -16.71
N GLN A 50 -20.56 -13.98 -15.41
CA GLN A 50 -19.56 -13.55 -14.46
C GLN A 50 -18.25 -14.21 -14.90
N LYS A 51 -17.37 -13.43 -15.51
CA LYS A 51 -16.02 -13.86 -15.85
C LYS A 51 -15.31 -14.21 -14.55
N GLY A 52 -15.17 -15.50 -14.28
CA GLY A 52 -14.43 -15.99 -13.12
C GLY A 52 -12.99 -15.47 -13.12
N LEU A 53 -12.33 -15.58 -11.96
CA LEU A 53 -10.94 -15.16 -11.79
C LEU A 53 -10.00 -15.92 -12.74
N GLU A 54 -10.36 -17.17 -13.06
CA GLU A 54 -9.69 -18.07 -13.99
C GLU A 54 -9.77 -17.65 -15.46
N ASN A 55 -10.64 -16.70 -15.80
CA ASN A 55 -10.77 -16.18 -17.16
C ASN A 55 -10.35 -14.70 -17.26
N THR A 56 -10.10 -14.02 -16.14
CA THR A 56 -9.65 -12.63 -16.13
C THR A 56 -8.14 -12.53 -16.34
N THR A 57 -7.68 -11.64 -17.22
CA THR A 57 -6.24 -11.40 -17.48
C THR A 57 -5.70 -10.19 -16.73
N VAL A 58 -4.38 -10.11 -16.59
CA VAL A 58 -3.69 -8.91 -16.04
C VAL A 58 -4.04 -7.66 -16.83
N ALA A 59 -4.12 -7.74 -18.16
CA ALA A 59 -4.52 -6.64 -19.03
C ALA A 59 -5.88 -6.06 -18.63
N GLU A 60 -6.87 -6.92 -18.44
CA GLU A 60 -8.23 -6.51 -18.07
C GLU A 60 -8.26 -5.79 -16.72
N VAL A 61 -7.49 -6.29 -15.74
CA VAL A 61 -7.35 -5.60 -14.46
C VAL A 61 -6.66 -4.24 -14.62
N LEU A 62 -5.60 -4.15 -15.44
CA LEU A 62 -4.90 -2.90 -15.67
C LEU A 62 -5.79 -1.85 -16.35
N MET A 63 -6.70 -2.24 -17.25
CA MET A 63 -7.66 -1.32 -17.87
C MET A 63 -8.59 -0.66 -16.83
N THR A 64 -8.90 -1.35 -15.72
CA THR A 64 -9.73 -0.76 -14.65
C THR A 64 -8.99 0.29 -13.81
N LYS A 65 -7.64 0.30 -13.83
CA LYS A 65 -6.85 1.26 -13.03
C LYS A 65 -6.85 2.68 -13.60
N GLY A 66 -7.39 2.89 -14.80
CA GLY A 66 -7.56 4.19 -15.46
C GLY A 66 -6.29 4.66 -16.17
N GLU A 67 -6.42 5.11 -17.42
CA GLU A 67 -5.30 5.64 -18.21
C GLU A 67 -4.71 6.93 -17.60
N GLU A 68 -5.49 7.66 -16.78
CA GLU A 68 -5.01 8.88 -16.12
C GLU A 68 -3.89 8.64 -15.10
N LYS A 69 -3.66 7.37 -14.72
CA LYS A 69 -2.68 6.97 -13.70
C LYS A 69 -1.33 6.53 -14.28
N SER A 70 -1.16 6.56 -15.59
CA SER A 70 0.13 6.28 -16.24
C SER A 70 1.03 7.52 -16.19
N GLY A 71 1.51 7.86 -14.99
CA GLY A 71 2.34 9.05 -14.77
C GLY A 71 3.79 8.71 -14.44
N SER A 72 4.63 9.75 -14.39
CA SER A 72 6.02 9.67 -13.90
C SER A 72 6.13 9.14 -12.46
N TRP A 73 5.02 9.02 -11.74
CA TRP A 73 4.96 8.62 -10.35
C TRP A 73 5.13 7.12 -10.11
N LEU A 74 5.03 6.29 -11.15
CA LEU A 74 5.20 4.84 -11.04
C LEU A 74 6.67 4.40 -10.98
N TRP A 75 7.62 5.31 -11.21
CA TRP A 75 9.03 4.97 -11.31
C TRP A 75 9.96 6.01 -10.69
N CYS A 76 11.19 5.58 -10.42
CA CYS A 76 12.32 6.42 -10.04
C CYS A 76 13.61 5.90 -10.69
N ARG A 77 14.71 6.61 -10.52
CA ARG A 77 16.03 6.23 -11.04
C ARG A 77 16.93 5.69 -9.93
N THR A 78 17.92 4.88 -10.31
CA THR A 78 18.89 4.33 -9.35
C THR A 78 19.66 5.40 -8.58
N ASN A 79 19.84 6.59 -9.15
CA ASN A 79 20.59 7.70 -8.56
C ASN A 79 19.72 8.69 -7.75
N ASP A 80 18.41 8.49 -7.72
CA ASP A 80 17.52 9.26 -6.86
C ASP A 80 17.81 8.94 -5.39
N THR A 81 17.58 9.90 -4.50
CA THR A 81 17.68 9.63 -3.07
C THR A 81 16.51 8.79 -2.61
N VAL A 82 16.74 7.96 -1.60
CA VAL A 82 15.65 7.19 -0.99
C VAL A 82 14.60 8.12 -0.38
N TYR A 83 15.00 9.28 0.12
CA TYR A 83 14.10 10.32 0.62
C TYR A 83 13.13 10.81 -0.47
N ASP A 84 13.65 11.20 -1.64
CA ASP A 84 12.81 11.71 -2.74
C ASP A 84 11.87 10.63 -3.26
N ALA A 85 12.35 9.39 -3.40
CA ALA A 85 11.53 8.26 -3.79
C ALA A 85 10.41 7.96 -2.77
N ALA A 86 10.72 7.97 -1.46
CA ALA A 86 9.73 7.75 -0.41
C ALA A 86 8.71 8.90 -0.30
N LYS A 87 9.17 10.15 -0.48
CA LYS A 87 8.29 11.31 -0.55
C LYS A 87 7.32 11.19 -1.73
N HIS A 88 7.84 10.83 -2.90
CA HIS A 88 7.04 10.64 -4.12
C HIS A 88 6.00 9.53 -3.94
N MET A 89 6.37 8.43 -3.26
CA MET A 89 5.44 7.36 -2.89
C MET A 89 4.28 7.88 -2.01
N ALA A 90 4.60 8.66 -0.97
CA ALA A 90 3.61 9.22 -0.05
C ALA A 90 2.66 10.22 -0.73
N GLU A 91 3.21 11.11 -1.57
CA GLU A 91 2.42 12.13 -2.30
C GLU A 91 1.42 11.52 -3.28
N ASN A 92 1.75 10.36 -3.87
CA ASN A 92 0.92 9.66 -4.84
C ASN A 92 0.17 8.46 -4.25
N ASN A 93 0.24 8.26 -2.93
CA ASN A 93 -0.42 7.16 -2.20
C ASN A 93 -0.10 5.76 -2.78
N ILE A 94 1.18 5.47 -3.00
CA ILE A 94 1.67 4.19 -3.54
C ILE A 94 2.84 3.62 -2.76
N GLY A 95 2.89 2.29 -2.64
CA GLY A 95 3.87 1.59 -1.80
C GLY A 95 5.06 1.00 -2.54
N SER A 96 5.17 1.22 -3.86
CA SER A 96 6.27 0.68 -4.67
C SER A 96 6.54 1.50 -5.92
N LEU A 97 7.81 1.59 -6.30
CA LEU A 97 8.30 2.24 -7.52
C LEU A 97 9.12 1.26 -8.35
N VAL A 98 8.90 1.28 -9.67
CA VAL A 98 9.81 0.64 -10.63
C VAL A 98 11.08 1.48 -10.71
N VAL A 99 12.25 0.85 -10.56
CA VAL A 99 13.53 1.55 -10.65
C VAL A 99 14.07 1.38 -12.06
N LEU A 100 14.43 2.48 -12.72
CA LEU A 100 15.00 2.49 -14.07
C LEU A 100 16.51 2.74 -14.05
N LYS A 101 17.22 2.16 -15.03
CA LYS A 101 18.64 2.43 -15.25
C LYS A 101 18.85 3.89 -15.71
N PRO A 102 19.95 4.56 -15.33
CA PRO A 102 20.24 5.92 -15.78
C PRO A 102 20.34 5.99 -17.30
N GLY A 103 19.78 7.06 -17.90
CA GLY A 103 19.89 7.31 -19.34
C GLY A 103 18.96 6.47 -20.23
N GLU A 104 18.26 5.47 -19.68
CA GLU A 104 17.46 4.52 -20.47
C GLU A 104 16.07 4.30 -19.87
N PRO A 105 15.02 5.01 -20.35
CA PRO A 105 13.70 4.98 -19.73
C PRO A 105 12.96 3.64 -19.86
N LYS A 106 13.49 2.70 -20.65
CA LYS A 106 12.88 1.37 -20.88
C LYS A 106 13.60 0.23 -20.17
N HIS A 107 14.75 0.50 -19.53
CA HIS A 107 15.50 -0.55 -18.84
C HIS A 107 15.24 -0.52 -17.35
N ILE A 108 14.59 -1.58 -16.87
CA ILE A 108 14.33 -1.79 -15.45
C ILE A 108 15.65 -2.17 -14.78
N ALA A 109 15.95 -1.51 -13.67
CA ALA A 109 17.06 -1.86 -12.77
C ALA A 109 16.58 -2.69 -11.58
N GLY A 110 15.31 -2.52 -11.17
CA GLY A 110 14.77 -3.17 -9.99
C GLY A 110 13.39 -2.66 -9.58
N ILE A 111 12.99 -2.99 -8.36
CA ILE A 111 11.82 -2.41 -7.68
C ILE A 111 12.22 -1.91 -6.30
N PHE A 112 11.66 -0.78 -5.88
CA PHE A 112 11.80 -0.24 -4.54
C PHE A 112 10.44 -0.21 -3.85
N THR A 113 10.36 -0.69 -2.62
CA THR A 113 9.10 -0.80 -1.86
C THR A 113 9.20 -0.17 -0.47
N GLU A 114 8.06 0.11 0.16
CA GLU A 114 8.00 0.52 1.57
C GLU A 114 8.75 -0.44 2.51
N ARG A 115 8.68 -1.75 2.21
CA ARG A 115 9.39 -2.77 2.98
C ARG A 115 10.91 -2.61 2.88
N ASP A 116 11.42 -2.24 1.71
CA ASP A 116 12.84 -1.93 1.52
C ASP A 116 13.23 -0.70 2.35
N TYR A 117 12.40 0.35 2.34
CA TYR A 117 12.62 1.54 3.17
C TYR A 117 12.71 1.16 4.66
N MET A 118 11.71 0.45 5.18
CA MET A 118 11.65 0.07 6.59
C MET A 118 12.83 -0.83 6.99
N ARG A 119 13.15 -1.84 6.19
CA ARG A 119 14.17 -2.82 6.53
C ARG A 119 15.59 -2.31 6.29
N LYS A 120 15.85 -1.57 5.20
CA LYS A 120 17.23 -1.23 4.78
C LYS A 120 17.65 0.19 5.18
N ILE A 121 16.71 1.09 5.45
CA ILE A 121 17.00 2.43 5.98
C ILE A 121 16.79 2.46 7.49
N ILE A 122 15.54 2.32 7.94
CA ILE A 122 15.18 2.54 9.34
C ILE A 122 15.85 1.52 10.26
N ALA A 123 15.70 0.22 9.96
CA ALA A 123 16.27 -0.83 10.82
C ALA A 123 17.81 -0.85 10.83
N HIS A 124 18.47 -0.25 9.84
CA HIS A 124 19.94 -0.15 9.77
C HIS A 124 20.48 1.24 10.12
N GLY A 125 19.62 2.19 10.50
CA GLY A 125 20.03 3.55 10.86
C GLY A 125 20.69 4.34 9.71
N ARG A 126 20.38 4.04 8.45
CA ARG A 126 20.93 4.78 7.29
C ARG A 126 20.19 6.11 7.11
N SER A 127 20.89 7.11 6.56
CA SER A 127 20.27 8.36 6.14
C SER A 127 19.58 8.19 4.79
N SER A 128 18.26 8.39 4.73
CA SER A 128 17.51 8.33 3.47
C SER A 128 17.87 9.43 2.49
N LYS A 129 18.42 10.55 2.98
CA LYS A 129 18.86 11.69 2.15
C LYS A 129 20.19 11.42 1.44
N ASP A 130 21.05 10.62 2.05
CA ASP A 130 22.39 10.32 1.52
C ASP A 130 22.44 8.97 0.77
N THR A 131 21.49 8.07 1.05
CA THR A 131 21.41 6.75 0.40
C THR A 131 20.68 6.86 -0.94
N LYS A 132 21.21 6.20 -1.96
CA LYS A 132 20.58 6.09 -3.29
C LYS A 132 19.63 4.90 -3.37
N VAL A 133 18.58 5.02 -4.17
CA VAL A 133 17.60 3.94 -4.38
C VAL A 133 18.30 2.66 -4.88
N GLY A 134 19.26 2.79 -5.79
CA GLY A 134 20.00 1.66 -6.34
C GLY A 134 20.76 0.83 -5.30
N GLU A 135 21.08 1.40 -4.12
CA GLU A 135 21.78 0.70 -3.05
C GLU A 135 20.88 -0.21 -2.22
N ILE A 136 19.56 0.02 -2.26
CA ILE A 136 18.59 -0.68 -1.40
C ILE A 136 17.44 -1.32 -2.18
N MET A 137 17.32 -1.11 -3.48
CA MET A 137 16.27 -1.74 -4.29
C MET A 137 16.40 -3.27 -4.30
N THR A 138 15.36 -3.94 -4.78
CA THR A 138 15.46 -5.33 -5.22
C THR A 138 15.87 -5.35 -6.69
N ASP A 139 17.03 -5.94 -6.97
CA ASP A 139 17.67 -5.96 -8.29
C ASP A 139 16.84 -6.69 -9.36
N GLU A 140 17.05 -6.32 -10.63
CA GLU A 140 16.39 -6.90 -11.82
C GLU A 140 16.41 -8.44 -11.85
N ASN A 141 17.51 -9.06 -11.42
CA ASN A 141 17.68 -10.51 -11.43
C ASN A 141 16.83 -11.26 -10.38
N LYS A 142 16.26 -10.54 -9.41
CA LYS A 142 15.37 -11.08 -8.38
C LYS A 142 13.91 -10.75 -8.66
N LEU A 143 13.63 -9.99 -9.73
CA LEU A 143 12.27 -9.61 -10.08
C LEU A 143 11.49 -10.81 -10.62
N VAL A 144 10.20 -10.79 -10.32
CA VAL A 144 9.22 -11.71 -10.86
C VAL A 144 8.24 -10.86 -11.64
N THR A 145 8.19 -11.07 -12.95
CA THR A 145 7.32 -10.33 -13.85
C THR A 145 6.31 -11.29 -14.48
N VAL A 146 5.16 -10.74 -14.86
CA VAL A 146 4.12 -11.45 -15.60
C VAL A 146 3.77 -10.62 -16.83
N SER A 147 3.36 -11.29 -17.90
CA SER A 147 2.88 -10.60 -19.10
C SER A 147 1.41 -10.21 -18.92
N SER A 148 0.93 -9.24 -19.69
CA SER A 148 -0.44 -8.72 -19.56
C SER A 148 -1.51 -9.74 -19.96
N ASP A 149 -1.17 -10.74 -20.76
CA ASP A 149 -2.00 -11.90 -21.12
C ASP A 149 -2.09 -12.95 -20.01
N THR A 150 -1.24 -12.86 -18.97
CA THR A 150 -1.22 -13.82 -17.86
C THR A 150 -2.56 -13.79 -17.12
N ASN A 151 -3.06 -14.98 -16.77
CA ASN A 151 -4.28 -15.10 -15.98
C ASN A 151 -4.06 -14.61 -14.53
N ILE A 152 -5.06 -13.95 -13.94
CA ILE A 152 -4.95 -13.39 -12.58
C ILE A 152 -4.69 -14.47 -11.52
N LEU A 153 -5.32 -15.65 -11.63
CA LEU A 153 -5.10 -16.74 -10.68
C LEU A 153 -3.63 -17.19 -10.69
N GLN A 154 -3.03 -17.30 -11.88
CA GLN A 154 -1.60 -17.61 -12.03
C GLN A 154 -0.71 -16.52 -11.42
N ALA A 155 -1.04 -15.24 -11.67
CA ALA A 155 -0.32 -14.12 -11.07
C ALA A 155 -0.40 -14.14 -9.53
N MET A 156 -1.57 -14.44 -8.96
CA MET A 156 -1.76 -14.56 -7.51
C MET A 156 -1.00 -15.74 -6.89
N GLN A 157 -0.90 -16.86 -7.59
CA GLN A 157 -0.07 -18.00 -7.18
C GLN A 157 1.41 -17.62 -7.13
N LEU A 158 1.90 -16.90 -8.14
CA LEU A 158 3.29 -16.40 -8.17
C LEU A 158 3.58 -15.43 -7.04
N LEU A 159 2.63 -14.54 -6.73
CA LEU A 159 2.75 -13.65 -5.57
C LEU A 159 2.88 -14.47 -4.29
N THR A 160 1.92 -15.35 -4.00
CA THR A 160 1.89 -16.10 -2.73
C THR A 160 3.08 -17.05 -2.58
N GLY A 161 3.45 -17.77 -3.66
CA GLY A 161 4.52 -18.76 -3.64
C GLY A 161 5.92 -18.16 -3.45
N LYS A 162 6.09 -16.85 -3.72
CA LYS A 162 7.37 -16.16 -3.61
C LYS A 162 7.43 -15.12 -2.49
N LEU A 163 6.32 -14.79 -1.82
CA LEU A 163 6.22 -13.72 -0.80
C LEU A 163 6.52 -14.14 0.66
N LEU A 164 7.04 -15.34 0.92
CA LEU A 164 7.33 -15.83 2.28
C LEU A 164 8.83 -16.06 2.60
N GLN A 165 9.76 -15.46 1.86
CA GLN A 165 11.19 -15.52 2.20
C GLN A 165 11.80 -14.13 2.46
#